data_AF-R7B2V0-F1
#
_entry.id   AF-R7B2V0-F1
#
_cell.length_a   1.000
_cell.length_b   1.000
_cell.length_c   1.000
_cell.angle_alpha   90.00
_cell.angle_beta   90.00
_cell.angle_gamma   90.00
#
_symmetry.space_group_name_H-M   'P 1'
#
loop_
_entity.id
_entity.type
_entity.pdbx_description
1 polymer ?
#
loop_
_entity_poly.entity_id
_entity_poly.type
_entity_poly.pdbx_seq_one_letter_code
_entity_poly.pdbx_strand_id
1 'polypeptide(L)'
;MMTLKFRLIMAAILLIGFVIIINMVRKKSLDLRYALIWLALIAMILVIVIVPGLLGVITHFLGIYDAMNMVFFMGFVFLIVVTFFLTAALSRNSNRIKALTQQVALLEKQVRDESVKVSLKDEASSEDAERRL
;
A
#
# COMPACT_ATOMS: atom_id res chain seq x y z
N MET A 1 6.67 -8.58 36.62
CA MET A 1 6.22 -9.70 35.75
C MET A 1 5.03 -9.24 34.93
N MET A 2 5.08 -9.39 33.60
CA MET A 2 3.91 -9.13 32.74
C MET A 2 2.77 -10.06 33.16
N THR A 3 1.62 -9.51 33.55
CA THR A 3 0.49 -10.29 34.05
C THR A 3 -0.09 -11.16 32.93
N LEU A 4 -0.50 -12.39 33.25
CA LEU A 4 -1.08 -13.34 32.30
C LEU A 4 -2.27 -12.72 31.53
N LYS A 5 -3.03 -11.86 32.21
CA LYS A 5 -4.15 -11.09 31.65
C LYS A 5 -3.71 -10.23 30.46
N PHE A 6 -2.60 -9.51 30.58
CA PHE A 6 -2.08 -8.66 29.51
C PHE A 6 -1.67 -9.47 28.27
N ARG A 7 -1.03 -10.64 28.47
CA ARG A 7 -0.68 -11.55 27.37
C ARG A 7 -1.89 -12.07 26.62
N LEU A 8 -2.95 -12.48 27.34
CA LEU A 8 -4.18 -12.97 26.73
C LEU A 8 -4.89 -11.90 25.90
N ILE A 9 -4.96 -10.67 26.42
CA ILE A 9 -5.57 -9.54 25.70
C ILE A 9 -4.76 -9.23 24.43
N MET A 10 -3.43 -9.15 24.52
CA MET A 10 -2.57 -8.91 23.37
C MET A 10 -2.69 -10.01 22.31
N ALA A 11 -2.72 -11.28 22.72
CA ALA A 11 -2.90 -12.41 21.81
C ALA A 11 -4.25 -12.35 21.09
N ALA A 12 -5.34 -12.00 21.79
CA ALA A 12 -6.66 -11.85 21.19
C ALA A 12 -6.70 -10.72 20.15
N ILE A 13 -6.11 -9.56 20.46
CA ILE A 13 -6.02 -8.42 19.52
C ILE A 13 -5.24 -8.81 18.26
N LEU A 14 -4.09 -9.49 18.42
CA LEU A 14 -3.28 -9.95 17.30
C LEU A 14 -4.04 -10.95 16.42
N LEU A 15 -4.79 -11.87 17.04
CA LEU A 15 -5.57 -12.86 16.32
C LEU A 15 -6.73 -12.22 15.53
N ILE A 16 -7.41 -11.23 16.12
CA ILE A 16 -8.44 -10.43 15.41
C ILE A 16 -7.81 -9.69 14.23
N GLY A 17 -6.68 -9.01 14.44
CA GLY A 17 -5.96 -8.30 13.38
C GLY A 17 -5.53 -9.23 12.23
N PHE A 18 -5.07 -10.43 12.57
CA PHE A 18 -4.71 -11.46 11.59
C PHE A 18 -5.90 -11.90 10.75
N VAL A 19 -7.04 -12.18 11.38
CA VAL A 19 -8.30 -12.55 10.69
C VAL A 19 -8.77 -11.41 9.77
N ILE A 20 -8.70 -10.16 10.23
CA ILE A 20 -9.06 -8.99 9.41
C ILE A 20 -8.18 -8.91 8.15
N ILE A 21 -6.86 -9.04 8.29
CA ILE A 21 -5.94 -9.00 7.14
C ILE A 21 -6.24 -10.13 6.16
N ILE A 22 -6.42 -11.36 6.65
CA ILE A 22 -6.78 -12.50 5.79
C ILE A 22 -8.09 -12.22 5.05
N ASN A 23 -9.09 -11.66 5.74
CA ASN A 23 -10.38 -11.35 5.13
C ASN A 23 -10.25 -10.25 4.06
N MET A 24 -9.44 -9.22 4.31
CA MET A 24 -9.16 -8.17 3.32
C MET A 24 -8.41 -8.72 2.09
N VAL A 25 -7.47 -9.65 2.29
CA VAL A 25 -6.80 -10.36 1.18
C VAL A 25 -7.80 -11.19 0.39
N ARG A 26 -8.67 -11.97 1.06
CA ARG A 26 -9.70 -12.78 0.38
C ARG A 26 -10.68 -11.91 -0.41
N LYS A 27 -11.02 -10.73 0.09
CA LYS A 27 -11.94 -9.78 -0.58
C LYS A 27 -11.28 -9.00 -1.72
N LYS A 28 -10.01 -9.30 -2.06
CA LYS A 28 -9.18 -8.56 -3.05
C LYS A 28 -9.11 -7.05 -2.80
N SER A 29 -9.39 -6.60 -1.58
CA SER A 29 -9.35 -5.17 -1.23
C SER A 29 -7.94 -4.69 -0.90
N LEU A 30 -7.03 -5.61 -0.56
CA LEU A 30 -5.60 -5.35 -0.49
C LEU A 30 -4.84 -6.20 -1.49
N ASP A 31 -3.95 -5.53 -2.25
CA ASP A 31 -2.92 -6.20 -3.02
C ASP A 31 -2.01 -7.02 -2.10
N LEU A 32 -1.73 -8.27 -2.48
CA LEU A 32 -0.97 -9.23 -1.67
C LEU A 32 0.35 -8.64 -1.15
N ARG A 33 1.00 -7.78 -1.94
CA ARG A 33 2.24 -7.08 -1.57
C ARG A 33 2.12 -6.25 -0.30
N TYR A 34 1.00 -5.58 -0.09
CA TYR A 34 0.78 -4.76 1.11
C TYR A 34 0.38 -5.62 2.30
N ALA A 35 -0.40 -6.67 2.05
CA ALA A 35 -0.77 -7.63 3.08
C ALA A 35 0.45 -8.38 3.63
N LEU A 36 1.45 -8.67 2.80
CA LEU A 36 2.69 -9.33 3.24
C LEU A 36 3.45 -8.54 4.30
N ILE A 37 3.52 -7.20 4.16
CA ILE A 37 4.15 -6.34 5.17
C ILE A 37 3.40 -6.43 6.50
N TRP A 38 2.07 -6.34 6.46
CA TRP A 38 1.22 -6.43 7.65
C TRP A 38 1.25 -7.82 8.30
N LEU A 39 1.34 -8.88 7.49
CA LEU A 39 1.41 -10.25 7.97
C LEU A 39 2.77 -10.55 8.61
N ALA A 40 3.86 -10.09 8.01
CA ALA A 40 5.20 -10.14 8.61
C ALA A 40 5.25 -9.37 9.94
N LEU A 41 4.57 -8.23 9.99
CA LEU A 41 4.38 -7.41 11.19
C LEU A 41 3.75 -8.18 12.34
N ILE A 42 2.57 -8.77 12.09
CA ILE A 42 1.85 -9.54 13.10
C ILE A 42 2.66 -10.77 13.50
N ALA A 43 3.30 -11.45 12.56
CA ALA A 43 4.16 -12.59 12.85
C ALA A 43 5.33 -12.19 13.77
N MET A 44 6.00 -11.07 13.50
CA MET A 44 7.10 -10.57 14.34
C MET A 44 6.61 -10.27 15.78
N ILE A 45 5.46 -9.61 15.92
CA ILE A 45 4.90 -9.31 17.25
C ILE A 45 4.46 -10.60 17.95
N LEU A 46 3.88 -11.56 17.22
CA LEU A 46 3.44 -12.83 17.77
C LEU A 46 4.63 -13.62 18.36
N VAL A 47 5.77 -13.65 17.68
CA VAL A 47 7.00 -14.28 18.18
C VAL A 47 7.46 -13.63 19.49
N ILE A 48 7.43 -12.30 19.56
CA ILE A 48 7.78 -11.54 20.77
C ILE A 48 6.83 -11.87 21.94
N VAL A 49 5.54 -12.06 21.66
CA VAL A 49 4.53 -12.39 22.70
C VAL A 49 4.64 -13.84 23.17
N ILE A 50 4.89 -14.79 22.27
CA ILE A 50 4.97 -16.22 22.58
C ILE A 50 6.24 -16.57 23.34
N VAL A 51 7.37 -15.92 23.05
CA VAL A 51 8.66 -16.24 23.67
C VAL A 51 8.91 -15.37 24.91
N PRO A 52 8.69 -15.89 26.14
CA PRO A 52 8.98 -15.15 27.36
C PRO A 52 10.49 -14.91 27.48
N GLY A 53 10.89 -13.65 27.70
CA GLY A 53 12.30 -13.29 27.89
C GLY A 53 13.03 -12.78 26.65
N LEU A 54 12.40 -12.80 25.47
CA LEU A 54 12.98 -12.22 24.24
C LEU A 54 13.27 -10.72 24.42
N LEU A 55 12.33 -9.99 25.04
CA LEU A 55 12.54 -8.59 25.42
C LEU A 55 13.72 -8.42 26.37
N GLY A 56 13.92 -9.36 27.30
CA GLY A 56 15.00 -9.32 28.29
C GLY A 56 16.38 -9.39 27.64
N VAL A 57 16.54 -10.25 26.63
CA VAL A 57 17.78 -10.36 25.84
C VAL A 57 18.04 -9.04 25.11
N ILE A 58 17.00 -8.48 24.50
CA ILE A 58 17.08 -7.24 23.72
C ILE A 58 17.40 -6.03 24.63
N THR A 59 16.76 -5.93 25.81
CA THR A 59 17.01 -4.86 26.79
C THR A 59 18.42 -4.93 27.34
N HIS A 60 18.95 -6.14 27.57
CA HIS A 60 20.33 -6.34 28.00
C HIS A 60 21.33 -5.98 26.90
N PHE A 61 21.02 -6.30 25.64
CA PHE A 61 21.87 -5.95 24.50
C PHE A 61 21.93 -4.44 24.25
N LEU A 62 20.81 -3.72 24.41
CA LEU A 62 20.75 -2.27 24.20
C LEU A 62 21.06 -1.44 25.47
N GLY A 63 21.13 -2.05 26.65
CA GLY A 63 21.38 -1.35 27.92
C GLY A 63 20.19 -0.56 28.47
N ILE A 64 18.95 -0.94 28.12
CA ILE A 64 17.73 -0.24 28.54
C ILE A 64 17.15 -0.92 29.78
N TYR A 65 16.97 -0.15 30.86
CA TYR A 65 16.53 -0.65 32.17
C TYR A 65 15.08 -1.19 32.16
N ASP A 66 14.17 -0.53 31.46
CA ASP A 66 12.75 -0.86 31.48
C ASP A 66 12.26 -1.52 30.18
N ALA A 67 11.78 -2.76 30.29
CA ALA A 67 11.28 -3.54 29.15
C ALA A 67 10.09 -2.86 28.44
N MET A 68 9.29 -2.09 29.16
CA MET A 68 8.16 -1.37 28.59
C MET A 68 8.62 -0.23 27.67
N ASN A 69 9.61 0.56 28.10
CA ASN A 69 10.18 1.65 27.29
C ASN A 69 10.87 1.10 26.03
N MET A 70 11.49 -0.07 26.12
CA MET A 70 12.10 -0.74 24.97
C MET A 70 11.07 -1.12 23.90
N VAL A 71 9.91 -1.64 24.29
CA VAL A 71 8.82 -1.96 23.35
C VAL A 71 8.31 -0.71 22.64
N PHE A 72 8.15 0.39 23.39
CA PHE A 72 7.74 1.67 22.78
C PHE A 72 8.77 2.18 21.77
N PHE A 73 10.05 2.19 22.14
CA PHE A 73 11.12 2.62 21.23
C PHE A 73 11.17 1.76 19.96
N MET A 74 11.15 0.44 20.11
CA MET A 74 11.09 -0.49 18.98
C MET A 74 9.86 -0.24 18.12
N GLY A 75 8.70 -0.03 18.75
CA GLY A 75 7.45 0.29 18.08
C GLY A 75 7.54 1.56 17.24
N PHE A 76 8.18 2.62 17.75
CA PHE A 76 8.40 3.86 17.00
C PHE A 76 9.31 3.66 15.79
N VAL A 77 10.48 3.05 15.99
CA VAL A 77 11.41 2.74 14.89
C VAL A 77 10.71 1.90 13.83
N PHE A 78 9.97 0.88 14.28
CA PHE A 78 9.23 0.00 13.40
C PHE A 78 8.12 0.74 12.64
N LEU A 79 7.38 1.63 13.30
CA LEU A 79 6.32 2.43 12.67
C LEU A 79 6.88 3.38 11.61
N ILE A 80 8.05 3.99 11.86
CA ILE A 80 8.75 4.80 10.86
C ILE A 80 9.12 3.95 9.63
N VAL A 81 9.68 2.76 9.85
CA VAL A 81 10.06 1.85 8.77
C VAL A 81 8.84 1.45 7.93
N VAL A 82 7.74 1.04 8.58
CA VAL A 82 6.50 0.67 7.88
C VAL A 82 5.92 1.84 7.10
N THR A 83 5.80 3.00 7.72
CA THR A 83 5.25 4.19 7.06
C THR A 83 6.11 4.63 5.88
N PHE A 84 7.44 4.51 5.98
CA PHE A 84 8.34 4.74 4.86
C PHE A 84 8.10 3.75 3.71
N PHE A 85 8.06 2.44 3.99
CA PHE A 85 7.77 1.43 2.97
C PHE A 85 6.41 1.66 2.30
N LEU A 86 5.39 2.00 3.09
CA LEU A 86 4.06 2.28 2.60
C LEU A 86 4.03 3.53 1.72
N THR A 87 4.73 4.58 2.15
CA THR A 87 4.88 5.83 1.38
C THR A 87 5.62 5.60 0.06
N ALA A 88 6.69 4.79 0.07
CA ALA A 88 7.42 4.44 -1.15
C ALA A 88 6.55 3.64 -2.13
N ALA A 89 5.74 2.70 -1.62
CA ALA A 89 4.82 1.93 -2.44
C ALA A 89 3.68 2.80 -3.00
N LEU A 90 3.15 3.73 -2.20
CA LEU A 90 2.16 4.72 -2.64
C LEU A 90 2.72 5.65 -3.71
N SER A 91 3.96 6.10 -3.55
CA SER A 91 4.67 6.94 -4.54
C SER A 91 4.79 6.24 -5.90
N ARG A 92 5.18 4.95 -5.91
CA ARG A 92 5.24 4.16 -7.15
C ARG A 92 3.87 4.03 -7.82
N ASN A 93 2.80 3.84 -7.05
CA ASN A 93 1.45 3.78 -7.60
C ASN A 93 1.00 5.14 -8.16
N SER A 94 1.30 6.24 -7.47
CA SER A 94 1.03 7.59 -7.96
C SER A 94 1.70 7.85 -9.32
N ASN A 95 2.96 7.42 -9.48
CA ASN A 95 3.66 7.55 -10.77
C ASN A 95 3.02 6.71 -11.88
N ARG A 96 2.54 5.50 -11.58
CA ARG A 96 1.80 4.67 -12.55
C ARG A 96 0.48 5.32 -12.98
N ILE A 97 -0.27 5.87 -12.02
CA ILE A 97 -1.51 6.59 -12.31
C ILE A 97 -1.23 7.79 -13.22
N LYS A 98 -0.21 8.61 -12.90
CA LYS A 98 0.19 9.74 -13.77
C LYS A 98 0.52 9.30 -15.19
N ALA A 99 1.29 8.21 -15.35
CA ALA A 99 1.65 7.69 -16.66
C ALA A 99 0.42 7.19 -17.44
N LEU A 100 -0.53 6.54 -16.78
CA LEU A 100 -1.79 6.13 -17.39
C LEU A 100 -2.65 7.33 -17.80
N THR A 101 -2.78 8.34 -16.94
CA THR A 101 -3.50 9.59 -17.27
C THR A 101 -2.89 10.27 -18.48
N GLN A 102 -1.57 10.32 -18.59
CA GLN A 102 -0.87 10.88 -19.76
C GLN A 102 -1.15 10.09 -21.04
N GLN A 103 -1.15 8.76 -20.97
CA GLN A 103 -1.50 7.91 -22.12
C GLN A 103 -2.95 8.13 -22.57
N VAL A 104 -3.89 8.22 -21.63
CA VAL A 104 -5.30 8.53 -21.93
C VAL A 104 -5.42 9.90 -22.59
N ALA A 105 -4.75 10.93 -22.08
CA ALA A 105 -4.78 12.26 -22.68
C ALA A 105 -4.21 12.29 -24.12
N LEU A 106 -3.14 11.52 -24.40
CA LEU A 106 -2.60 11.39 -25.75
C LEU A 106 -3.55 10.66 -26.69
N LEU A 107 -4.21 9.59 -26.21
CA LEU A 107 -5.23 8.86 -26.98
C LEU A 107 -6.43 9.75 -27.31
N GLU A 108 -6.94 10.51 -26.35
CA GLU A 108 -8.04 11.46 -26.56
C GLU A 108 -7.67 12.53 -27.59
N LYS A 109 -6.41 13.00 -27.58
CA LYS A 109 -5.92 13.92 -28.59
C LYS A 109 -5.89 13.29 -29.98
N GLN A 110 -5.37 12.07 -30.12
CA GLN A 110 -5.30 11.37 -31.41
C GLN A 110 -6.69 11.16 -32.01
N VAL A 111 -7.66 10.72 -31.20
CA VAL A 111 -9.06 10.55 -31.64
C VAL A 111 -9.66 11.89 -32.10
N ARG A 112 -9.38 12.97 -31.37
CA ARG A 112 -9.85 14.31 -31.74
C ARG A 112 -9.23 14.78 -33.06
N ASP A 113 -7.92 14.64 -33.23
CA ASP A 113 -7.21 15.04 -34.44
C ASP A 113 -7.68 14.23 -35.66
N GLU A 114 -7.98 12.93 -35.49
CA GLU A 114 -8.59 12.10 -36.54
C GLU A 114 -10.00 12.55 -36.90
N SER A 115 -10.86 12.85 -35.90
CA SER A 115 -12.22 13.34 -36.15
C SER A 115 -12.23 14.66 -36.93
N VAL A 116 -11.27 15.56 -36.65
CA VAL A 116 -11.11 16.82 -37.39
C VAL A 116 -10.68 16.57 -38.84
N LYS A 117 -9.73 15.66 -39.06
CA LYS A 117 -9.29 15.31 -40.43
C LYS A 117 -10.41 14.72 -41.27
N VAL A 118 -11.30 13.92 -40.68
CA VAL A 118 -12.48 13.38 -41.36
C VAL A 118 -13.41 14.53 -41.77
N SER A 119 -13.75 15.43 -40.85
CA SER A 119 -14.61 16.58 -41.15
C SER A 119 -14.07 17.46 -42.27
N LEU A 120 -12.76 17.75 -42.28
CA LEU A 120 -12.12 18.56 -43.32
C LEU A 120 -12.13 17.86 -44.70
N LYS A 121 -12.01 16.53 -44.70
CA LYS A 121 -12.04 15.75 -45.94
C LYS A 121 -13.45 15.69 -46.53
N ASP A 122 -14.46 15.61 -45.67
CA ASP A 122 -15.88 15.63 -46.07
C ASP A 122 -16.27 17.01 -46.63
N GLU A 123 -15.85 18.11 -45.96
CA GLU A 123 -16.06 19.48 -46.46
C GLU A 123 -15.40 19.71 -47.83
N ALA A 124 -14.12 19.36 -47.98
CA ALA A 124 -13.41 19.50 -49.25
C ALA A 124 -14.07 18.69 -50.38
N SER A 125 -14.56 17.48 -50.08
CA SER A 125 -15.27 16.65 -51.06
C SER A 125 -16.63 17.24 -51.46
N SER A 126 -17.32 17.96 -50.58
CA SER A 126 -18.58 18.66 -50.89
C SER A 126 -18.35 19.90 -51.74
N GLU A 127 -17.34 20.72 -51.44
CA GLU A 127 -17.00 21.90 -52.24
C GLU A 127 -16.57 21.54 -53.66
N ASP A 128 -15.78 20.46 -53.81
CA ASP A 128 -15.38 19.95 -55.11
C ASP A 128 -16.56 19.40 -55.93
N ALA A 129 -17.60 18.87 -55.27
CA ALA A 129 -18.82 18.42 -55.93
C ALA A 129 -19.69 19.60 -56.39
N GLU A 130 -19.81 20.65 -55.58
CA GLU A 130 -20.54 21.88 -55.96
C GLU A 130 -19.87 22.63 -57.12
N ARG A 131 -18.53 22.70 -57.15
CA ARG A 131 -17.79 23.38 -58.23
C ARG A 131 -17.89 22.67 -59.59
N ARG A 132 -18.35 21.43 -59.62
CA ARG A 132 -18.49 20.62 -60.86
C ARG A 132 -19.88 20.68 -61.47
N LEU A 133 -20.86 21.30 -60.79
CA LEU A 133 -22.20 21.59 -61.28
C LEU A 133 -22.26 22.99 -61.90
#